data_AF-A0A5B0VQM5-F1
#
_entry.id   AF-A0A5B0VQM5-F1
#
_cell.length_a   1.000
_cell.length_b   1.000
_cell.length_c   1.000
_cell.angle_alpha   90.00
_cell.angle_beta   90.00
_cell.angle_gamma   90.00
#
_symmetry.space_group_name_H-M   'P 1'
#
loop_
_entity.id
_entity.type
_entity.pdbx_description
1 polymer ?
#
loop_
_entity_poly.entity_id
_entity_poly.type
_entity_poly.pdbx_seq_one_letter_code
_entity_poly.pdbx_strand_id
1 'polypeptide(L)'
;MKTIDLMYQTMLAELAQRTMDAAWTADFPPEGRFLTSEVKGKRYWYFDMPDGARGKKRRYVGPSDDPEITQRVEDFRREKDSLRDRRRMVASLTRQGGMIAPDQMSGDVVEALSVAGLFRLRGVLIGTVAFQTYSGILGVRLPMAAILTGDADIAQDYAISREVEDTLPPILDLLQAVDPTFRPVPHRSGSPASSAFQTKGGYRVEFLTSNRGSDDYNDQPSRMPALGGASADPLRFLDFLIRDPMRTVLLHKSGVPVNVPEPSRYAVHKLIIATKRRIDGHFALKRDKDLRQAELLFEALYKTRRASDFALAYDEAEERGPAWREALQEGTDMLSKDGRKMFTQILRQGNQQIGKERPDDPQ
;
A
#
# COMPACT_ATOMS: atom_id res chain seq x y z
N MET A 1 -8.22 -15.23 16.02
CA MET A 1 -7.33 -15.11 14.86
C MET A 1 -6.38 -16.31 14.75
N LYS A 2 -6.23 -16.89 13.54
CA LYS A 2 -5.28 -17.97 13.25
C LYS A 2 -3.93 -17.38 12.83
N THR A 3 -2.83 -17.97 13.29
CA THR A 3 -1.48 -17.60 12.87
C THR A 3 -1.14 -18.23 11.52
N ILE A 4 -0.22 -17.60 10.80
CA ILE A 4 0.36 -18.10 9.55
C ILE A 4 1.64 -18.86 9.91
N ASP A 5 1.87 -19.99 9.26
CA ASP A 5 3.07 -20.81 9.46
C ASP A 5 4.35 -20.01 9.14
N LEU A 6 5.42 -20.24 9.91
CA LEU A 6 6.72 -19.56 9.78
C LEU A 6 7.31 -19.73 8.37
N MET A 7 7.06 -20.86 7.70
CA MET A 7 7.48 -21.09 6.32
C MET A 7 6.93 -20.01 5.37
N TYR A 8 5.64 -19.68 5.48
CA TYR A 8 5.03 -18.65 4.63
C TYR A 8 5.46 -17.23 5.04
N GLN A 9 5.74 -16.99 6.32
CA GLN A 9 6.30 -15.71 6.76
C GLN A 9 7.70 -15.49 6.17
N THR A 10 8.52 -16.55 6.14
CA THR A 10 9.86 -16.52 5.54
C THR A 10 9.78 -16.32 4.03
N MET A 11 8.85 -17.02 3.36
CA MET A 11 8.60 -16.84 1.92
C MET A 11 8.14 -15.41 1.57
N LEU A 12 7.34 -14.76 2.42
CA LEU A 12 6.96 -13.37 2.23
C LEU A 12 8.16 -12.42 2.37
N ALA A 13 9.04 -12.65 3.35
CA ALA A 13 10.26 -11.85 3.52
C ALA A 13 11.20 -12.00 2.32
N GLU A 14 11.35 -13.23 1.80
CA GLU A 14 12.11 -13.51 0.59
C GLU A 14 11.49 -12.82 -0.64
N LEU A 15 10.17 -12.89 -0.80
CA LEU A 15 9.46 -12.18 -1.87
C LEU A 15 9.71 -10.67 -1.77
N ALA A 16 9.64 -10.09 -0.58
CA ALA A 16 9.91 -8.68 -0.34
C ALA A 16 11.30 -8.28 -0.80
N GLN A 17 12.33 -9.02 -0.39
CA GLN A 17 13.71 -8.77 -0.81
C GLN A 17 13.83 -8.83 -2.34
N ARG A 18 13.35 -9.90 -2.97
CA ARG A 18 13.41 -10.09 -4.43
C ARG A 18 12.65 -9.01 -5.21
N THR A 19 11.52 -8.52 -4.68
CA THR A 19 10.76 -7.44 -5.34
C THR A 19 11.47 -6.09 -5.27
N MET A 20 12.15 -5.80 -4.16
CA MET A 20 12.91 -4.56 -3.98
C MET A 20 14.14 -4.53 -4.88
N ASP A 21 14.87 -5.64 -4.99
CA ASP A 21 16.03 -5.75 -5.89
C ASP A 21 15.61 -5.59 -7.36
N ALA A 22 14.48 -6.20 -7.75
CA ALA A 22 13.96 -6.11 -9.11
C ALA A 22 13.53 -4.69 -9.51
N ALA A 23 12.99 -3.89 -8.57
CA ALA A 23 12.58 -2.51 -8.83
C ALA A 23 13.76 -1.59 -9.19
N TRP A 24 15.00 -2.01 -8.90
CA TRP A 24 16.22 -1.26 -9.22
C TRP A 24 16.76 -1.54 -10.63
N THR A 25 16.37 -2.64 -11.28
CA THR A 25 17.17 -3.25 -12.36
C THR A 25 16.48 -3.29 -13.74
N ALA A 26 15.23 -2.85 -13.86
CA ALA A 26 14.43 -3.15 -15.05
C ALA A 26 14.72 -2.25 -16.27
N ASP A 27 15.49 -2.77 -17.24
CA ASP A 27 15.75 -2.13 -18.56
C ASP A 27 14.75 -2.55 -19.66
N PHE A 28 14.02 -3.67 -19.50
CA PHE A 28 13.14 -4.23 -20.55
C PHE A 28 11.78 -4.74 -20.01
N PRO A 29 10.69 -4.69 -20.84
CA PRO A 29 9.38 -5.20 -20.43
C PRO A 29 9.37 -6.73 -20.21
N PRO A 30 8.88 -7.23 -19.05
CA PRO A 30 8.98 -8.64 -18.69
C PRO A 30 8.09 -9.60 -19.49
N GLU A 31 7.07 -9.08 -20.18
CA GLU A 31 6.14 -9.85 -21.01
C GLU A 31 6.81 -10.39 -22.27
N GLY A 32 7.93 -9.80 -22.69
CA GLY A 32 8.68 -10.19 -23.88
C GLY A 32 9.51 -11.46 -23.71
N ARG A 33 10.14 -11.91 -24.80
CA ARG A 33 11.16 -12.97 -24.77
C ARG A 33 12.21 -12.76 -25.85
N PHE A 34 13.45 -13.06 -25.52
CA PHE A 34 14.51 -13.18 -26.52
C PHE A 34 14.49 -14.55 -27.18
N LEU A 35 14.60 -14.57 -28.51
CA LEU A 35 14.74 -15.76 -29.34
C LEU A 35 15.92 -15.57 -30.29
N THR A 36 16.63 -16.65 -30.58
CA THR A 36 17.62 -16.69 -31.66
C THR A 36 16.94 -17.05 -32.97
N SER A 37 17.27 -16.34 -34.05
CA SER A 37 16.94 -16.76 -35.42
C SER A 37 18.21 -16.79 -36.26
N GLU A 38 18.32 -17.81 -37.12
CA GLU A 38 19.44 -17.96 -38.04
C GLU A 38 19.09 -17.35 -39.40
N VAL A 39 19.95 -16.47 -39.90
CA VAL A 39 19.82 -15.84 -41.23
C VAL A 39 21.17 -15.93 -41.92
N LYS A 40 21.23 -16.62 -43.06
CA LYS A 40 22.45 -16.79 -43.87
C LYS A 40 23.66 -17.32 -43.06
N GLY A 41 23.45 -18.30 -42.18
CA GLY A 41 24.51 -18.93 -41.36
C GLY A 41 24.99 -18.10 -40.17
N LYS A 42 24.37 -16.95 -39.88
CA LYS A 42 24.65 -16.13 -38.69
C LYS A 42 23.43 -16.09 -37.78
N ARG A 43 23.65 -16.17 -36.47
CA ARG A 43 22.60 -16.18 -35.45
C ARG A 43 22.42 -14.78 -34.86
N TYR A 44 21.17 -14.36 -34.75
CA TYR A 44 20.78 -13.05 -34.25
C TYR A 44 19.75 -13.16 -33.14
N TRP A 45 19.81 -12.27 -32.17
CA TRP A 45 18.80 -12.10 -31.14
C TRP A 45 17.65 -11.22 -31.63
N TYR A 46 16.44 -11.69 -31.38
CA TYR A 46 15.19 -10.97 -31.59
C TYR A 46 14.39 -10.93 -30.29
N PHE A 47 13.72 -9.83 -30.02
CA PHE A 47 12.80 -9.66 -28.90
C PHE A 47 11.36 -9.75 -29.40
N ASP A 48 10.64 -10.79 -28.98
CA ASP A 48 9.22 -10.99 -29.28
C ASP A 48 8.39 -10.38 -28.16
N MET A 49 7.52 -9.41 -28.48
CA MET A 49 6.46 -8.92 -27.60
C MET A 49 5.10 -9.55 -27.97
N PRO A 50 4.29 -9.97 -26.98
CA PRO A 50 2.90 -10.32 -27.23
C PRO A 50 2.12 -9.05 -27.61
N ASP A 51 1.49 -9.04 -28.78
CA ASP A 51 0.50 -8.03 -29.15
C ASP A 51 -0.88 -8.70 -29.02
N GLY A 52 -1.76 -8.11 -28.22
CA GLY A 52 -3.05 -8.68 -27.81
C GLY A 52 -4.00 -9.06 -28.95
N ALA A 53 -3.68 -8.72 -30.21
CA ALA A 53 -4.43 -9.08 -31.40
C ALA A 53 -3.61 -9.99 -32.34
N ARG A 54 -3.65 -11.31 -32.12
CA ARG A 54 -3.23 -12.41 -33.06
C ARG A 54 -1.86 -12.27 -33.76
N GLY A 55 -0.97 -11.39 -33.31
CA GLY A 55 0.36 -11.16 -33.88
C GLY A 55 1.45 -11.09 -32.82
N LYS A 56 2.69 -11.39 -33.19
CA LYS A 56 3.89 -11.17 -32.37
C LYS A 56 4.68 -10.05 -33.01
N LYS A 57 4.93 -8.96 -32.29
CA LYS A 57 5.81 -7.89 -32.78
C LYS A 57 7.25 -8.28 -32.46
N ARG A 58 7.96 -8.78 -33.48
CA ARG A 58 9.36 -9.20 -33.39
C ARG A 58 10.28 -8.02 -33.70
N ARG A 59 11.13 -7.64 -32.75
CA ARG A 59 12.14 -6.58 -32.91
C ARG A 59 13.53 -7.21 -33.00
N TYR A 60 14.32 -6.82 -34.01
CA TYR A 60 15.73 -7.17 -34.06
C TYR A 60 16.49 -6.49 -32.92
N VAL A 61 17.37 -7.24 -32.25
CA VAL A 61 18.13 -6.76 -31.10
C VAL A 61 19.61 -6.65 -31.47
N GLY A 62 20.17 -7.68 -32.10
CA GLY A 62 21.55 -7.67 -32.54
C GLY A 62 22.15 -9.06 -32.80
N PRO A 63 23.44 -9.14 -33.17
CA PRO A 63 24.14 -10.40 -33.36
C PRO A 63 24.26 -11.20 -32.06
N SER A 64 24.20 -12.54 -32.14
CA SER A 64 24.30 -13.41 -30.95
C SER A 64 25.73 -13.70 -30.48
N ASP A 65 26.71 -13.29 -31.26
CA ASP A 65 28.15 -13.33 -30.98
C ASP A 65 28.66 -12.04 -30.34
N ASP A 66 27.81 -11.02 -30.19
CA ASP A 66 28.11 -9.80 -29.44
C ASP A 66 28.01 -10.09 -27.91
N PRO A 67 29.11 -9.92 -27.14
CA PRO A 67 29.13 -10.18 -25.70
C PRO A 67 28.18 -9.28 -24.90
N GLU A 68 28.00 -8.01 -25.30
CA GLU A 68 27.16 -7.06 -24.59
C GLU A 68 25.67 -7.41 -24.77
N ILE A 69 25.28 -7.81 -25.98
CA ILE A 69 23.91 -8.24 -26.28
C ILE A 69 23.62 -9.58 -25.61
N THR A 70 24.57 -10.50 -25.60
CA THR A 70 24.43 -11.79 -24.93
C THR A 70 24.27 -11.62 -23.42
N GLN A 71 25.06 -10.74 -22.80
CA GLN A 71 24.92 -10.40 -21.39
C GLN A 71 23.52 -9.84 -21.08
N ARG A 72 23.01 -8.90 -21.89
CA ARG A 72 21.65 -8.36 -21.75
C ARG A 72 20.56 -9.43 -21.86
N VAL A 73 20.73 -10.43 -22.73
CA VAL A 73 19.78 -11.55 -22.87
C VAL A 73 19.82 -12.46 -21.65
N GLU A 74 21.00 -12.73 -21.10
CA GLU A 74 21.16 -13.51 -19.87
C GLU A 74 20.59 -12.79 -18.66
N ASP A 75 20.83 -11.48 -18.54
CA ASP A 75 20.26 -10.63 -17.50
C ASP A 75 18.72 -10.65 -17.56
N PHE A 76 18.14 -10.46 -18.76
CA PHE A 76 16.70 -10.56 -18.96
C PHE A 76 16.13 -11.95 -18.63
N ARG A 77 16.83 -13.03 -19.01
CA ARG A 77 16.40 -14.40 -18.68
C ARG A 77 16.38 -14.62 -17.17
N ARG A 78 17.42 -14.17 -16.46
CA ARG A 78 17.53 -14.20 -15.00
C ARG A 78 16.39 -13.42 -14.34
N GLU A 79 16.09 -12.23 -14.84
CA GLU A 79 14.96 -11.41 -14.38
C GLU A 79 13.60 -12.10 -14.62
N LYS A 80 13.42 -12.71 -15.80
CA LYS A 80 12.19 -13.41 -16.16
C LYS A 80 11.95 -14.67 -15.31
N ASP A 81 12.99 -15.45 -15.04
CA ASP A 81 12.89 -16.59 -14.14
C ASP A 81 12.57 -16.13 -12.71
N SER A 82 13.21 -15.05 -12.25
CA SER A 82 12.89 -14.39 -10.98
C SER A 82 11.42 -13.96 -10.91
N LEU A 83 10.86 -13.35 -11.96
CA LEU A 83 9.45 -12.98 -12.04
C LEU A 83 8.50 -14.18 -11.95
N ARG A 84 8.81 -15.27 -12.66
CA ARG A 84 8.00 -16.50 -12.62
C ARG A 84 8.02 -17.11 -11.23
N ASP A 85 9.18 -17.13 -10.58
CA ASP A 85 9.30 -17.66 -9.22
C ASP A 85 8.58 -16.79 -8.19
N ARG A 86 8.67 -15.46 -8.32
CA ARG A 86 7.88 -14.54 -7.49
C ARG A 86 6.37 -14.75 -7.65
N ARG A 87 5.87 -14.96 -8.87
CA ARG A 87 4.45 -15.30 -9.10
C ARG A 87 4.04 -16.60 -8.41
N ARG A 88 4.92 -17.61 -8.38
CA ARG A 88 4.69 -18.85 -7.64
C ARG A 88 4.66 -18.62 -6.13
N MET A 89 5.56 -17.78 -5.60
CA MET A 89 5.53 -17.38 -4.19
C MET A 89 4.21 -16.70 -3.83
N VAL A 90 3.78 -15.68 -4.58
CA VAL A 90 2.49 -14.99 -4.38
C VAL A 90 1.33 -16.00 -4.39
N ALA A 91 1.30 -16.92 -5.35
CA ALA A 91 0.28 -17.96 -5.42
C ALA A 91 0.28 -18.91 -4.20
N SER A 92 1.45 -19.26 -3.67
CA SER A 92 1.58 -20.10 -2.47
C SER A 92 1.16 -19.34 -1.20
N LEU A 93 1.63 -18.10 -1.03
CA LEU A 93 1.27 -17.23 0.10
C LEU A 93 -0.24 -16.99 0.22
N THR A 94 -0.92 -16.80 -0.92
CA THR A 94 -2.36 -16.59 -0.98
C THR A 94 -3.16 -17.89 -0.80
N ARG A 95 -2.89 -18.91 -1.63
CA ARG A 95 -3.71 -20.15 -1.66
C ARG A 95 -3.47 -21.07 -0.47
N GLN A 96 -2.23 -21.15 0.02
CA GLN A 96 -1.84 -22.08 1.08
C GLN A 96 -1.55 -21.35 2.39
N GLY A 97 -0.83 -20.22 2.32
CA GLY A 97 -0.56 -19.37 3.47
C GLY A 97 -1.82 -18.73 4.06
N GLY A 98 -2.83 -18.47 3.22
CA GLY A 98 -4.08 -17.82 3.62
C GLY A 98 -3.90 -16.31 3.86
N MET A 99 -2.86 -15.72 3.25
CA MET A 99 -2.72 -14.27 3.16
C MET A 99 -3.70 -13.70 2.14
N ILE A 100 -4.02 -12.42 2.28
CA ILE A 100 -4.97 -11.73 1.41
C ILE A 100 -4.23 -11.09 0.24
N ALA A 101 -4.80 -11.26 -0.95
CA ALA A 101 -4.48 -10.48 -2.14
C ALA A 101 -5.57 -9.43 -2.40
N PRO A 102 -5.22 -8.28 -3.00
CA PRO A 102 -6.22 -7.31 -3.47
C PRO A 102 -7.06 -7.88 -4.60
N ASP A 103 -8.16 -7.21 -4.91
CA ASP A 103 -8.83 -7.40 -6.18
C ASP A 103 -7.93 -6.95 -7.35
N GLN A 104 -8.26 -7.42 -8.55
CA GLN A 104 -7.45 -7.20 -9.75
C GLN A 104 -7.23 -5.71 -10.04
N MET A 105 -8.27 -4.88 -9.91
CA MET A 105 -8.21 -3.45 -10.22
C MET A 105 -7.30 -2.72 -9.24
N SER A 106 -7.47 -2.95 -7.93
CA SER A 106 -6.59 -2.38 -6.91
C SER A 106 -5.15 -2.80 -7.08
N GLY A 107 -4.91 -4.08 -7.39
CA GLY A 107 -3.57 -4.58 -7.66
C GLY A 107 -2.93 -3.92 -8.89
N ASP A 108 -3.67 -3.79 -9.99
CA ASP A 108 -3.16 -3.22 -11.25
C ASP A 108 -2.87 -1.71 -11.11
N VAL A 109 -3.73 -0.96 -10.43
CA VAL A 109 -3.50 0.46 -10.12
C VAL A 109 -2.24 0.64 -9.26
N VAL A 110 -2.11 -0.13 -8.18
CA VAL A 110 -0.95 -0.01 -7.28
C VAL A 110 0.34 -0.46 -7.98
N GLU A 111 0.29 -1.47 -8.85
CA GLU A 111 1.45 -1.87 -9.67
C GLU A 111 1.88 -0.75 -10.62
N ALA A 112 0.95 -0.14 -11.36
CA ALA A 112 1.24 0.94 -12.28
C ALA A 112 1.91 2.14 -11.57
N LEU A 113 1.37 2.53 -10.41
CA LEU A 113 1.94 3.60 -9.59
C LEU A 113 3.31 3.21 -8.99
N SER A 114 3.48 1.95 -8.57
CA SER A 114 4.75 1.44 -8.05
C SER A 114 5.85 1.48 -9.12
N VAL A 115 5.56 0.98 -10.32
CA VAL A 115 6.47 1.01 -11.48
C VAL A 115 6.83 2.43 -11.88
N ALA A 116 5.87 3.37 -11.80
CA ALA A 116 6.13 4.78 -12.06
C ALA A 116 7.06 5.44 -11.02
N GLY A 117 7.28 4.80 -9.86
CA GLY A 117 8.18 5.27 -8.81
C GLY A 117 7.49 5.87 -7.59
N LEU A 118 6.17 5.72 -7.43
CA LEU A 118 5.41 6.34 -6.32
C LEU A 118 6.05 6.07 -4.95
N PHE A 119 6.38 4.80 -4.67
CA PHE A 119 6.96 4.40 -3.38
C PHE A 119 8.44 4.79 -3.23
N ARG A 120 9.17 5.00 -4.35
CA ARG A 120 10.52 5.57 -4.35
C ARG A 120 10.46 7.05 -3.91
N LEU A 121 9.45 7.77 -4.39
CA LEU A 121 9.14 9.15 -4.00
C LEU A 121 8.40 9.24 -2.65
N ARG A 122 8.55 8.24 -1.79
CA ARG A 122 7.96 8.17 -0.43
C ARG A 122 6.43 8.28 -0.39
N GLY A 123 5.73 7.95 -1.48
CA GLY A 123 4.31 7.66 -1.41
C GLY A 123 4.04 6.50 -0.46
N VAL A 124 2.89 6.52 0.20
CA VAL A 124 2.44 5.53 1.18
C VAL A 124 1.05 5.06 0.76
N LEU A 125 0.90 3.76 0.56
CA LEU A 125 -0.40 3.14 0.34
C LEU A 125 -1.12 3.08 1.67
N ILE A 126 -2.32 3.66 1.74
CA ILE A 126 -3.13 3.69 2.95
C ILE A 126 -4.50 3.04 2.68
N GLY A 127 -5.46 3.26 3.58
CA GLY A 127 -6.81 2.74 3.42
C GLY A 127 -6.87 1.22 3.43
N THR A 128 -7.92 0.68 2.83
CA THR A 128 -8.23 -0.76 2.95
C THR A 128 -7.23 -1.63 2.20
N VAL A 129 -6.67 -1.17 1.08
CA VAL A 129 -5.66 -1.95 0.32
C VAL A 129 -4.39 -2.14 1.16
N ALA A 130 -3.95 -1.12 1.90
CA ALA A 130 -2.85 -1.24 2.85
C ALA A 130 -3.15 -2.24 3.97
N PHE A 131 -4.37 -2.22 4.51
CA PHE A 131 -4.81 -3.13 5.58
C PHE A 131 -4.65 -4.61 5.22
N GLN A 132 -4.81 -4.96 3.94
CA GLN A 132 -4.67 -6.34 3.45
C GLN A 132 -3.25 -6.89 3.65
N THR A 133 -2.24 -6.01 3.59
CA THR A 133 -0.83 -6.38 3.77
C THR A 133 -0.51 -6.80 5.20
N TYR A 134 -1.32 -6.38 6.19
CA TYR A 134 -1.09 -6.69 7.60
C TYR A 134 -1.25 -8.17 7.94
N SER A 135 -1.96 -8.94 7.11
CA SER A 135 -2.00 -10.39 7.26
C SER A 135 -0.58 -10.99 7.15
N GLY A 136 0.20 -10.50 6.19
CA GLY A 136 1.60 -10.90 6.00
C GLY A 136 2.51 -10.32 7.08
N ILE A 137 2.42 -9.01 7.35
CA ILE A 137 3.30 -8.30 8.31
C ILE A 137 3.19 -8.87 9.73
N LEU A 138 1.96 -9.19 10.15
CA LEU A 138 1.69 -9.71 11.49
C LEU A 138 1.69 -11.24 11.53
N GLY A 139 1.81 -11.94 10.40
CA GLY A 139 1.80 -13.40 10.36
C GLY A 139 0.48 -14.00 10.87
N VAL A 140 -0.65 -13.37 10.55
CA VAL A 140 -1.99 -13.79 10.99
C VAL A 140 -2.98 -13.74 9.84
N ARG A 141 -4.02 -14.58 9.89
CA ARG A 141 -5.11 -14.53 8.92
C ARG A 141 -6.17 -13.53 9.35
N LEU A 142 -6.33 -12.47 8.55
CA LEU A 142 -7.38 -11.47 8.74
C LEU A 142 -8.69 -11.92 8.07
N PRO A 143 -9.87 -11.57 8.62
CA PRO A 143 -11.16 -11.92 8.02
C PRO A 143 -11.49 -11.05 6.80
N MET A 144 -11.96 -11.68 5.73
CA MET A 144 -12.33 -11.03 4.45
C MET A 144 -13.38 -9.92 4.57
N ALA A 145 -14.26 -9.96 5.58
CA ALA A 145 -15.32 -8.97 5.75
C ALA A 145 -14.80 -7.54 5.98
N ALA A 146 -13.54 -7.37 6.40
CA ALA A 146 -12.93 -6.06 6.65
C ALA A 146 -12.12 -5.51 5.45
N ILE A 147 -12.14 -6.19 4.30
CA ILE A 147 -11.08 -6.11 3.28
C ILE A 147 -11.57 -5.64 1.90
N LEU A 148 -12.88 -5.69 1.63
CA LEU A 148 -13.46 -5.22 0.37
C LEU A 148 -13.50 -3.69 0.32
N THR A 149 -13.02 -3.13 -0.79
CA THR A 149 -12.95 -1.70 -1.04
C THR A 149 -13.05 -1.45 -2.54
N GLY A 150 -13.67 -0.34 -2.93
CA GLY A 150 -13.79 0.07 -4.34
C GLY A 150 -12.84 1.22 -4.67
N ASP A 151 -11.77 1.37 -3.89
CA ASP A 151 -10.88 2.52 -3.90
C ASP A 151 -9.44 2.17 -3.55
N ALA A 152 -8.50 2.98 -4.04
CA ALA A 152 -7.11 3.00 -3.60
C ALA A 152 -6.77 4.39 -3.08
N ASP A 153 -6.29 4.44 -1.84
CA ASP A 153 -5.91 5.67 -1.18
C ASP A 153 -4.38 5.75 -1.09
N ILE A 154 -3.81 6.83 -1.61
CA ILE A 154 -2.38 7.10 -1.60
C ILE A 154 -2.14 8.36 -0.79
N ALA A 155 -1.19 8.30 0.13
CA ALA A 155 -0.72 9.46 0.86
C ALA A 155 0.71 9.81 0.49
N GLN A 156 1.04 11.10 0.47
CA GLN A 156 2.43 11.56 0.38
C GLN A 156 2.57 12.81 1.27
N ASP A 157 3.66 12.88 2.05
CA ASP A 157 3.93 14.12 2.78
C ASP A 157 4.33 15.22 1.79
N TYR A 158 3.69 16.38 1.89
CA TYR A 158 3.98 17.52 1.03
C TYR A 158 5.44 17.97 1.13
N ALA A 159 6.12 17.86 2.28
CA ALA A 159 7.51 18.33 2.43
C ALA A 159 8.41 17.55 1.47
N ILE A 160 8.20 16.23 1.43
CA ILE A 160 8.86 15.34 0.49
C ILE A 160 8.49 15.72 -0.96
N SER A 161 7.19 15.93 -1.23
CA SER A 161 6.73 16.29 -2.59
C SER A 161 7.31 17.61 -3.11
N ARG A 162 7.62 18.55 -2.21
CA ARG A 162 8.18 19.87 -2.53
C ARG A 162 9.70 19.86 -2.65
N GLU A 163 10.38 19.05 -1.84
CA GLU A 163 11.85 19.02 -1.77
C GLU A 163 12.47 18.09 -2.81
N VAL A 164 11.72 17.13 -3.33
CA VAL A 164 12.20 16.19 -4.34
C VAL A 164 12.04 16.78 -5.75
N GLU A 165 13.14 16.83 -6.49
CA GLU A 165 13.18 17.32 -7.89
C GLU A 165 12.68 16.27 -8.91
N ASP A 166 12.51 15.01 -8.49
CA ASP A 166 11.95 13.91 -9.28
C ASP A 166 10.41 13.91 -9.23
N THR A 167 9.76 13.53 -10.32
CA THR A 167 8.29 13.54 -10.43
C THR A 167 7.79 12.32 -11.19
N LEU A 168 6.60 11.86 -10.81
CA LEU A 168 5.89 10.84 -11.58
C LEU A 168 5.46 11.38 -12.96
N PRO A 169 5.28 10.50 -13.96
CA PRO A 169 4.46 10.83 -15.12
C PRO A 169 3.06 11.30 -14.68
N PRO A 170 2.31 12.01 -15.55
CA PRO A 170 0.97 12.47 -15.21
C PRO A 170 0.10 11.31 -14.69
N ILE A 171 -0.46 11.50 -13.48
CA ILE A 171 -1.22 10.44 -12.80
C ILE A 171 -2.35 9.91 -13.67
N LEU A 172 -3.04 10.79 -14.40
CA LEU A 172 -4.12 10.39 -15.29
C LEU A 172 -3.64 9.41 -16.36
N ASP A 173 -2.47 9.64 -16.96
CA ASP A 173 -1.91 8.77 -18.01
C ASP A 173 -1.55 7.39 -17.44
N LEU A 174 -0.96 7.37 -16.23
CA LEU A 174 -0.65 6.13 -15.51
C LEU A 174 -1.92 5.32 -15.21
N LEU A 175 -2.98 5.99 -14.76
CA LEU A 175 -4.26 5.35 -14.46
C LEU A 175 -4.97 4.90 -15.75
N GLN A 176 -4.93 5.70 -16.82
CA GLN A 176 -5.54 5.35 -18.10
C GLN A 176 -4.84 4.19 -18.82
N ALA A 177 -3.55 3.97 -18.53
CA ALA A 177 -2.84 2.76 -18.97
C ALA A 177 -3.41 1.47 -18.32
N VAL A 178 -4.04 1.58 -17.15
CA VAL A 178 -4.74 0.48 -16.48
C VAL A 178 -6.19 0.37 -16.96
N ASP A 179 -6.93 1.48 -16.94
CA ASP A 179 -8.31 1.57 -17.43
C ASP A 179 -8.52 2.90 -18.18
N PRO A 180 -8.72 2.89 -19.51
CA PRO A 180 -8.89 4.10 -20.31
C PRO A 180 -10.07 4.99 -19.91
N THR A 181 -10.99 4.50 -19.08
CA THR A 181 -12.17 5.25 -18.60
C THR A 181 -11.89 6.12 -17.39
N PHE A 182 -10.67 6.08 -16.83
CA PHE A 182 -10.30 6.99 -15.75
C PHE A 182 -10.44 8.44 -16.18
N ARG A 183 -11.08 9.23 -15.30
CA ARG A 183 -11.22 10.67 -15.43
C ARG A 183 -10.94 11.37 -14.10
N PRO A 184 -10.43 12.61 -14.13
CA PRO A 184 -10.35 13.43 -12.93
C PRO A 184 -11.74 13.63 -12.32
N VAL A 185 -11.82 13.54 -10.99
CA VAL A 185 -13.01 13.92 -10.24
C VAL A 185 -12.94 15.43 -9.99
N PRO A 186 -13.99 16.20 -10.33
CA PRO A 186 -14.07 17.61 -10.01
C PRO A 186 -13.93 17.83 -8.50
N HIS A 187 -13.01 18.71 -8.09
CA HIS A 187 -12.79 18.99 -6.68
C HIS A 187 -13.91 19.88 -6.13
N ARG A 188 -14.36 19.61 -4.89
CA ARG A 188 -15.47 20.34 -4.23
C ARG A 188 -15.23 21.84 -4.08
N SER A 189 -13.97 22.28 -4.01
CA SER A 189 -13.59 23.69 -3.93
C SER A 189 -13.62 24.45 -5.25
N GLY A 190 -13.91 23.78 -6.37
CA GLY A 190 -13.86 24.38 -7.70
C GLY A 190 -12.43 24.56 -8.25
N SER A 191 -11.41 24.03 -7.57
CA SER A 191 -10.03 24.00 -8.08
C SER A 191 -9.95 23.21 -9.41
N PRO A 192 -9.18 23.71 -10.40
CA PRO A 192 -8.93 22.96 -11.63
C PRO A 192 -8.00 21.75 -11.40
N ALA A 193 -7.36 21.65 -10.24
CA ALA A 193 -6.50 20.52 -9.89
C ALA A 193 -7.31 19.40 -9.24
N SER A 194 -7.05 18.16 -9.67
CA SER A 194 -7.72 16.95 -9.16
C SER A 194 -6.82 16.18 -8.20
N SER A 195 -7.38 15.83 -7.05
CA SER A 195 -6.82 14.93 -6.04
C SER A 195 -7.43 13.53 -6.08
N ALA A 196 -8.48 13.34 -6.88
CA ALA A 196 -9.12 12.05 -7.07
C ALA A 196 -9.43 11.77 -8.54
N PHE A 197 -9.39 10.48 -8.88
CA PHE A 197 -9.66 9.96 -10.21
C PHE A 197 -10.63 8.80 -10.10
N GLN A 198 -11.53 8.64 -11.07
CA GLN A 198 -12.54 7.59 -11.02
C GLN A 198 -12.75 6.95 -12.39
N THR A 199 -12.91 5.64 -12.43
CA THR A 199 -13.34 4.92 -13.64
C THR A 199 -14.83 5.07 -13.88
N LYS A 200 -15.30 4.70 -15.08
CA LYS A 200 -16.74 4.62 -15.36
C LYS A 200 -17.44 3.58 -14.46
N GLY A 201 -16.72 2.53 -14.05
CA GLY A 201 -17.21 1.49 -13.14
C GLY A 201 -17.27 1.91 -11.67
N GLY A 202 -16.84 3.13 -11.34
CA GLY A 202 -16.92 3.69 -10.00
C GLY A 202 -15.69 3.45 -9.12
N TYR A 203 -14.68 2.71 -9.60
CA TYR A 203 -13.42 2.52 -8.88
C TYR A 203 -12.69 3.85 -8.75
N ARG A 204 -12.25 4.20 -7.54
CA ARG A 204 -11.74 5.54 -7.21
C ARG A 204 -10.30 5.49 -6.69
N VAL A 205 -9.47 6.42 -7.14
CA VAL A 205 -8.11 6.60 -6.62
C VAL A 205 -8.03 7.99 -6.00
N GLU A 206 -7.66 8.08 -4.73
CA GLU A 206 -7.53 9.35 -3.99
C GLU A 206 -6.10 9.59 -3.54
N PHE A 207 -5.65 10.84 -3.66
CA PHE A 207 -4.36 11.33 -3.20
C PHE A 207 -4.56 12.25 -2.00
N LEU A 208 -3.86 11.96 -0.91
CA LEU A 208 -4.00 12.63 0.38
C LEU A 208 -2.64 13.17 0.87
N THR A 209 -2.66 14.28 1.59
CA THR A 209 -1.45 14.87 2.20
C THR A 209 -1.71 15.27 3.66
N SER A 210 -0.63 15.34 4.44
CA SER A 210 -0.66 15.85 5.80
C SER A 210 -1.20 17.28 5.81
N ASN A 211 -2.13 17.55 6.73
CA ASN A 211 -2.69 18.88 6.93
C ASN A 211 -1.67 19.79 7.64
N ARG A 212 -1.59 21.05 7.21
CA ARG A 212 -0.57 22.04 7.63
C ARG A 212 -1.13 23.29 8.30
N GLY A 213 -2.45 23.43 8.46
CA GLY A 213 -3.08 24.70 8.86
C GLY A 213 -4.28 24.59 9.81
N SER A 214 -4.81 25.75 10.18
CA SER A 214 -6.12 25.88 10.84
C SER A 214 -7.25 25.38 9.95
N ASP A 215 -8.45 25.19 10.51
CA ASP A 215 -9.62 24.61 9.83
C ASP A 215 -9.97 25.25 8.46
N ASP A 216 -9.53 26.48 8.22
CA ASP A 216 -9.81 27.27 7.01
C ASP A 216 -9.12 26.74 5.73
N TYR A 217 -8.09 25.89 5.85
CA TYR A 217 -7.34 25.33 4.71
C TYR A 217 -7.69 23.86 4.39
N ASN A 218 -8.64 23.26 5.11
CA ASN A 218 -9.05 21.85 4.92
C ASN A 218 -9.66 21.57 3.53
N ASP A 219 -10.17 22.59 2.86
CA ASP A 219 -10.98 22.41 1.65
C ASP A 219 -10.22 22.76 0.36
N GLN A 220 -8.94 23.13 0.41
CA GLN A 220 -8.14 23.39 -0.79
C GLN A 220 -7.14 22.26 -1.06
N PRO A 221 -7.14 21.68 -2.27
CA PRO A 221 -6.22 20.61 -2.60
C PRO A 221 -4.81 21.19 -2.74
N SER A 222 -3.84 20.57 -2.08
CA SER A 222 -2.44 20.98 -2.13
C SER A 222 -1.79 20.48 -3.41
N ARG A 223 -1.10 21.35 -4.16
CA ARG A 223 -0.31 20.91 -5.33
C ARG A 223 0.85 20.03 -4.87
N MET A 224 1.04 18.90 -5.54
CA MET A 224 2.07 17.91 -5.21
C MET A 224 3.01 17.73 -6.41
N PRO A 225 4.11 18.50 -6.49
CA PRO A 225 5.02 18.45 -7.64
C PRO A 225 5.53 17.05 -7.97
N ALA A 226 5.81 16.23 -6.95
CA ALA A 226 6.29 14.85 -7.14
C ALA A 226 5.22 13.89 -7.69
N LEU A 227 3.92 14.26 -7.66
CA LEU A 227 2.82 13.42 -8.17
C LEU A 227 2.42 13.78 -9.60
N GLY A 228 3.37 14.10 -10.48
CA GLY A 228 3.09 14.34 -11.89
C GLY A 228 2.09 15.47 -12.15
N GLY A 229 2.09 16.50 -11.30
CA GLY A 229 1.19 17.64 -11.39
C GLY A 229 -0.22 17.43 -10.80
N ALA A 230 -0.49 16.27 -10.18
CA ALA A 230 -1.71 16.08 -9.40
C ALA A 230 -1.68 16.89 -8.09
N SER A 231 -2.86 17.07 -7.49
CA SER A 231 -2.97 17.59 -6.13
C SER A 231 -3.29 16.47 -5.15
N ALA A 232 -3.22 16.78 -3.85
CA ALA A 232 -3.66 15.91 -2.79
C ALA A 232 -4.52 16.67 -1.78
N ASP A 233 -5.55 16.01 -1.25
CA ASP A 233 -6.43 16.62 -0.25
C ASP A 233 -5.78 16.56 1.13
N PRO A 234 -5.70 17.69 1.87
CA PRO A 234 -5.18 17.69 3.23
C PRO A 234 -6.12 16.95 4.16
N LEU A 235 -5.61 15.95 4.89
CA LEU A 235 -6.39 15.18 5.85
C LEU A 235 -5.79 15.29 7.25
N ARG A 236 -6.65 15.58 8.24
CA ARG A 236 -6.26 15.60 9.65
C ARG A 236 -5.82 14.22 10.11
N PHE A 237 -4.86 14.17 11.04
CA PHE A 237 -4.29 12.95 11.62
C PHE A 237 -3.48 12.09 10.63
N LEU A 238 -3.41 12.46 9.35
CA LEU A 238 -2.68 11.69 8.35
C LEU A 238 -1.17 11.68 8.60
N ASP A 239 -0.64 12.78 9.12
CA ASP A 239 0.78 12.93 9.48
C ASP A 239 1.24 11.87 10.50
N PHE A 240 0.38 11.51 11.46
CA PHE A 240 0.66 10.42 12.39
C PHE A 240 0.62 9.05 11.70
N LEU A 241 -0.33 8.83 10.79
CA LEU A 241 -0.50 7.56 10.10
C LEU A 241 0.70 7.24 9.20
N ILE A 242 1.16 8.23 8.44
CA ILE A 242 2.22 8.03 7.43
C ILE A 242 3.63 8.22 7.99
N ARG A 243 3.77 8.49 9.28
CA ARG A 243 5.06 8.60 9.97
C ARG A 243 5.75 7.24 10.02
N ASP A 244 7.02 7.21 9.59
CA ASP A 244 7.88 6.03 9.59
C ASP A 244 7.22 4.79 8.96
N PRO A 245 6.82 4.87 7.66
CA PRO A 245 6.09 3.80 7.02
C PRO A 245 6.97 2.56 6.82
N MET A 246 6.33 1.39 6.86
CA MET A 246 6.97 0.11 6.65
C MET A 246 6.97 -0.29 5.18
N ARG A 247 8.08 -0.89 4.71
CA ARG A 247 8.15 -1.54 3.40
C ARG A 247 7.59 -2.95 3.48
N THR A 248 6.76 -3.32 2.51
CA THR A 248 6.19 -4.66 2.38
C THR A 248 5.85 -4.97 0.92
N VAL A 249 5.18 -6.09 0.68
CA VAL A 249 4.70 -6.51 -0.65
C VAL A 249 3.19 -6.64 -0.65
N LEU A 250 2.55 -5.98 -1.61
CA LEU A 250 1.18 -6.28 -1.99
C LEU A 250 1.18 -7.55 -2.85
N LEU A 251 0.40 -8.56 -2.45
CA LEU A 251 0.35 -9.88 -3.08
C LEU A 251 -0.44 -9.88 -4.40
N HIS A 252 0.03 -9.08 -5.35
CA HIS A 252 -0.52 -8.96 -6.71
C HIS A 252 0.51 -9.39 -7.74
N LYS A 253 0.11 -10.19 -8.74
CA LYS A 253 1.00 -10.73 -9.80
C LYS A 253 2.31 -11.30 -9.24
N SER A 254 3.45 -10.65 -9.47
CA SER A 254 4.80 -11.06 -9.01
C SER A 254 5.22 -10.40 -7.69
N GLY A 255 4.28 -9.85 -6.94
CA GLY A 255 4.53 -9.03 -5.76
C GLY A 255 4.85 -7.60 -6.18
N VAL A 256 4.14 -6.64 -5.59
CA VAL A 256 4.35 -5.21 -5.81
C VAL A 256 4.95 -4.61 -4.54
N PRO A 257 6.17 -4.03 -4.57
CA PRO A 257 6.74 -3.37 -3.40
C PRO A 257 5.94 -2.11 -3.09
N VAL A 258 5.56 -1.96 -1.82
CA VAL A 258 4.75 -0.84 -1.32
C VAL A 258 5.28 -0.34 0.03
N ASN A 259 5.07 0.94 0.31
CA ASN A 259 5.17 1.48 1.66
C ASN A 259 3.76 1.54 2.27
N VAL A 260 3.58 1.08 3.50
CA VAL A 260 2.30 1.11 4.23
C VAL A 260 2.51 1.66 5.64
N PRO A 261 1.48 2.21 6.29
CA PRO A 261 1.55 2.58 7.70
C PRO A 261 1.94 1.40 8.58
N GLU A 262 2.63 1.67 9.67
CA GLU A 262 2.85 0.66 10.71
C GLU A 262 1.48 0.22 11.31
N PRO A 263 1.25 -1.08 11.55
CA PRO A 263 -0.06 -1.59 11.97
C PRO A 263 -0.62 -0.95 13.25
N SER A 264 0.21 -0.63 14.22
CA SER A 264 -0.19 0.01 15.47
C SER A 264 -0.67 1.44 15.23
N ARG A 265 0.07 2.24 14.45
CA ARG A 265 -0.36 3.58 14.01
C ARG A 265 -1.67 3.50 13.22
N TYR A 266 -1.83 2.51 12.35
CA TYR A 266 -3.07 2.30 11.61
C TYR A 266 -4.24 2.04 12.56
N ALA A 267 -4.08 1.18 13.56
CA ALA A 267 -5.13 0.86 14.53
C ALA A 267 -5.56 2.11 15.34
N VAL A 268 -4.59 2.88 15.83
CA VAL A 268 -4.84 4.14 16.56
C VAL A 268 -5.52 5.18 15.67
N HIS A 269 -5.03 5.35 14.44
CA HIS A 269 -5.64 6.28 13.48
C HIS A 269 -7.09 5.92 13.13
N LYS A 270 -7.42 4.62 13.05
CA LYS A 270 -8.79 4.17 12.81
C LYS A 270 -9.74 4.48 13.96
N LEU A 271 -9.28 4.42 15.22
CA LEU A 271 -10.07 4.89 16.37
C LEU A 271 -10.43 6.37 16.20
N ILE A 272 -9.45 7.20 15.84
CA ILE A 272 -9.62 8.65 15.71
C ILE A 272 -10.57 8.98 14.54
N ILE A 273 -10.33 8.42 13.34
CA ILE A 273 -11.14 8.74 12.15
C ILE A 273 -12.58 8.25 12.27
N ALA A 274 -12.84 7.16 13.00
CA ALA A 274 -14.20 6.71 13.26
C ALA A 274 -15.07 7.80 13.92
N THR A 275 -14.48 8.65 14.77
CA THR A 275 -15.20 9.77 15.43
C THR A 275 -15.59 10.88 14.46
N LYS A 276 -14.87 11.04 13.36
CA LYS A 276 -15.11 12.11 12.37
C LYS A 276 -16.15 11.74 11.31
N ARG A 277 -16.58 10.47 11.27
CA ARG A 277 -17.60 9.95 10.34
C ARG A 277 -19.03 10.05 10.89
N ARG A 278 -19.32 11.04 11.75
CA ARG A 278 -20.59 11.15 12.51
C ARG A 278 -21.77 11.74 11.72
N ILE A 279 -21.59 12.21 10.48
CA ILE A 279 -22.62 12.96 9.74
C ILE A 279 -22.97 12.17 8.47
N ASP A 280 -24.17 11.59 8.42
CA ASP A 280 -24.86 10.91 7.30
C ASP A 280 -24.68 9.38 7.11
N GLY A 281 -25.76 8.69 6.70
CA GLY A 281 -25.90 7.22 6.77
C GLY A 281 -24.85 6.37 6.04
N HIS A 282 -24.28 6.85 4.93
CA HIS A 282 -23.16 6.18 4.25
C HIS A 282 -21.86 6.19 5.07
N PHE A 283 -21.72 7.14 6.01
CA PHE A 283 -20.56 7.23 6.89
C PHE A 283 -20.64 6.26 8.08
N ALA A 284 -21.83 5.78 8.46
CA ALA A 284 -21.98 4.78 9.52
C ALA A 284 -21.32 3.44 9.15
N LEU A 285 -21.54 2.93 7.92
CA LEU A 285 -20.88 1.70 7.46
C LEU A 285 -19.35 1.85 7.38
N LYS A 286 -18.86 3.03 6.96
CA LYS A 286 -17.42 3.32 6.93
C LYS A 286 -16.83 3.39 8.34
N ARG A 287 -17.57 3.98 9.29
CA ARG A 287 -17.18 4.02 10.71
C ARG A 287 -17.09 2.62 11.30
N ASP A 288 -18.12 1.80 11.09
CA ASP A 288 -18.16 0.44 11.64
C ASP A 288 -17.04 -0.42 11.03
N LYS A 289 -16.72 -0.22 9.75
CA LYS A 289 -15.54 -0.82 9.10
C LYS A 289 -14.23 -0.34 9.74
N ASP A 290 -14.07 0.95 9.98
CA ASP A 290 -12.86 1.51 10.60
C ASP A 290 -12.64 0.95 12.02
N LEU A 291 -13.70 0.92 12.85
CA LEU A 291 -13.66 0.32 14.19
C LEU A 291 -13.34 -1.16 14.12
N ARG A 292 -13.97 -1.91 13.20
CA ARG A 292 -13.70 -3.34 13.03
C ARG A 292 -12.25 -3.61 12.64
N GLN A 293 -11.66 -2.79 11.78
CA GLN A 293 -10.25 -2.90 11.42
C GLN A 293 -9.34 -2.62 12.63
N ALA A 294 -9.65 -1.61 13.45
CA ALA A 294 -8.91 -1.33 14.68
C ALA A 294 -8.94 -2.52 15.65
N GLU A 295 -10.13 -3.07 15.91
CA GLU A 295 -10.32 -4.23 16.79
C GLU A 295 -9.53 -5.47 16.33
N LEU A 296 -9.51 -5.72 15.02
CA LEU A 296 -8.73 -6.81 14.44
C LEU A 296 -7.23 -6.62 14.66
N LEU A 297 -6.75 -5.38 14.56
CA LEU A 297 -5.34 -5.08 14.80
C LEU A 297 -4.98 -5.18 16.28
N PHE A 298 -5.86 -4.80 17.21
CA PHE A 298 -5.62 -5.04 18.64
C PHE A 298 -5.43 -6.53 18.92
N GLU A 299 -6.32 -7.39 18.40
CA GLU A 299 -6.18 -8.85 18.58
C GLU A 299 -4.88 -9.37 17.91
N ALA A 300 -4.57 -8.91 16.71
CA ALA A 300 -3.41 -9.35 15.95
C ALA A 300 -2.09 -8.95 16.63
N LEU A 301 -1.94 -7.68 17.01
CA LEU A 301 -0.76 -7.14 17.69
C LEU A 301 -0.57 -7.81 19.05
N TYR A 302 -1.65 -8.03 19.80
CA TYR A 302 -1.62 -8.75 21.06
C TYR A 302 -1.08 -10.18 20.90
N LYS A 303 -1.65 -10.95 19.96
CA LYS A 303 -1.26 -12.35 19.72
C LYS A 303 0.15 -12.51 19.17
N THR A 304 0.66 -11.49 18.49
CA THR A 304 1.98 -11.49 17.86
C THR A 304 3.04 -10.84 18.74
N ARG A 305 2.73 -10.58 20.02
CA ARG A 305 3.61 -10.02 21.04
C ARG A 305 4.13 -8.61 20.71
N ARG A 306 3.30 -7.79 20.06
CA ARG A 306 3.59 -6.40 19.68
C ARG A 306 2.77 -5.39 20.49
N ALA A 307 2.50 -5.72 21.75
CA ALA A 307 1.72 -4.84 22.63
C ALA A 307 2.48 -3.55 22.96
N SER A 308 3.82 -3.63 23.13
CA SER A 308 4.69 -2.47 23.29
C SER A 308 4.60 -1.49 22.12
N ASP A 309 4.59 -1.99 20.89
CA ASP A 309 4.49 -1.17 19.67
C ASP A 309 3.16 -0.39 19.65
N PHE A 310 2.08 -1.07 20.05
CA PHE A 310 0.78 -0.44 20.21
C PHE A 310 0.75 0.65 21.28
N ALA A 311 1.30 0.38 22.47
CA ALA A 311 1.33 1.36 23.54
C ALA A 311 2.15 2.60 23.16
N LEU A 312 3.31 2.44 22.51
CA LEU A 312 4.11 3.57 22.03
C LEU A 312 3.36 4.43 21.00
N ALA A 313 2.66 3.80 20.05
CA ALA A 313 1.88 4.52 19.05
C ALA A 313 0.66 5.24 19.68
N TYR A 314 -0.01 4.61 20.65
CA TYR A 314 -1.13 5.21 21.37
C TYR A 314 -0.67 6.41 22.21
N ASP A 315 0.45 6.26 22.91
CA ASP A 315 1.04 7.30 23.73
C ASP A 315 1.45 8.54 22.92
N GLU A 316 2.14 8.34 21.79
CA GLU A 316 2.46 9.45 20.88
C GLU A 316 1.18 10.18 20.43
N ALA A 317 0.09 9.44 20.19
CA ALA A 317 -1.19 10.04 19.82
C ALA A 317 -1.80 10.87 20.97
N GLU A 318 -1.71 10.41 22.22
CA GLU A 318 -2.18 11.18 23.39
C GLU A 318 -1.38 12.46 23.64
N GLU A 319 -0.06 12.39 23.43
CA GLU A 319 0.87 13.52 23.62
C GLU A 319 0.66 14.65 22.60
N ARG A 320 -0.01 14.38 21.47
CA ARG A 320 -0.31 15.38 20.43
C ARG A 320 -1.37 16.41 20.83
N GLY A 321 -2.01 16.24 21.99
CA GLY A 321 -2.80 17.29 22.65
C GLY A 321 -4.26 16.94 22.91
N PRO A 322 -5.04 17.90 23.46
CA PRO A 322 -6.39 17.63 23.96
C PRO A 322 -7.37 17.07 22.90
N ALA A 323 -7.33 17.59 21.68
CA ALA A 323 -8.20 17.13 20.60
C ALA A 323 -7.93 15.68 20.17
N TRP A 324 -6.68 15.21 20.31
CA TRP A 324 -6.33 13.81 20.06
C TRP A 324 -6.83 12.91 21.18
N ARG A 325 -6.61 13.31 22.44
CA ARG A 325 -7.13 12.58 23.62
C ARG A 325 -8.65 12.44 23.59
N GLU A 326 -9.36 13.50 23.24
CA GLU A 326 -10.83 13.46 23.06
C GLU A 326 -11.24 12.47 21.96
N ALA A 327 -10.60 12.53 20.79
CA ALA A 327 -10.91 11.61 19.69
C ALA A 327 -10.56 10.15 20.01
N LEU A 328 -9.48 9.89 20.76
CA LEU A 328 -9.11 8.55 21.23
C LEU A 328 -10.14 8.01 22.22
N GLN A 329 -10.59 8.84 23.17
CA GLN A 329 -11.62 8.48 24.13
C GLN A 329 -12.95 8.17 23.42
N GLU A 330 -13.42 9.09 22.56
CA GLU A 330 -14.64 8.88 21.78
C GLU A 330 -14.57 7.64 20.89
N GLY A 331 -13.43 7.38 20.24
CA GLY A 331 -13.22 6.21 19.40
C GLY A 331 -13.26 4.91 20.21
N THR A 332 -12.66 4.92 21.41
CA THR A 332 -12.70 3.80 22.35
C THR A 332 -14.13 3.53 22.84
N ASP A 333 -14.90 4.59 23.05
CA ASP A 333 -16.30 4.49 23.46
C ASP A 333 -17.20 3.88 22.38
N MET A 334 -16.81 3.96 21.10
CA MET A 334 -17.54 3.34 19.99
C MET A 334 -17.21 1.87 19.74
N LEU A 335 -16.15 1.33 20.37
CA LEU A 335 -15.77 -0.08 20.20
C LEU A 335 -16.87 -1.03 20.67
N SER A 336 -16.91 -2.23 20.07
CA SER A 336 -17.72 -3.32 20.61
C SER A 336 -17.25 -3.72 22.01
N LYS A 337 -18.08 -4.46 22.77
CA LYS A 337 -17.70 -4.95 24.10
C LYS A 337 -16.39 -5.76 24.07
N ASP A 338 -16.26 -6.64 23.08
CA ASP A 338 -15.06 -7.47 22.89
C ASP A 338 -13.87 -6.62 22.41
N GLY A 339 -14.13 -5.66 21.51
CA GLY A 339 -13.14 -4.70 21.03
C GLY A 339 -12.54 -3.87 22.16
N ARG A 340 -13.39 -3.33 23.06
CA ARG A 340 -12.96 -2.56 24.22
C ARG A 340 -12.15 -3.41 25.20
N LYS A 341 -12.58 -4.65 25.47
CA LYS A 341 -11.83 -5.59 26.30
C LYS A 341 -10.44 -5.86 25.73
N MET A 342 -10.34 -6.11 24.41
CA MET A 342 -9.07 -6.35 23.75
C MET A 342 -8.18 -5.10 23.76
N PHE A 343 -8.75 -3.91 23.52
CA PHE A 343 -8.06 -2.62 23.60
C PHE A 343 -7.43 -2.41 24.99
N THR A 344 -8.20 -2.56 26.07
CA THR A 344 -7.69 -2.44 27.44
C THR A 344 -6.58 -3.46 27.71
N GLN A 345 -6.74 -4.70 27.23
CA GLN A 345 -5.77 -5.77 27.43
C GLN A 345 -4.45 -5.50 26.72
N ILE A 346 -4.47 -5.08 25.44
CA ILE A 346 -3.25 -4.77 24.69
C ILE A 346 -2.56 -3.52 25.24
N LEU A 347 -3.32 -2.47 25.59
CA LEU A 347 -2.75 -1.24 26.11
C LEU A 347 -2.07 -1.47 27.46
N ARG A 348 -2.75 -2.17 28.40
CA ARG A 348 -2.16 -2.53 29.70
C ARG A 348 -0.87 -3.35 29.54
N GLN A 349 -0.91 -4.41 28.74
CA GLN A 349 0.29 -5.23 28.54
C GLN A 349 1.42 -4.42 27.89
N GLY A 350 1.09 -3.55 26.92
CA GLY A 350 2.05 -2.67 26.29
C GLY A 350 2.67 -1.68 27.28
N ASN A 351 1.85 -1.01 28.09
CA ASN A 351 2.28 -0.08 29.14
C ASN A 351 3.22 -0.75 30.16
N GLN A 352 2.93 -2.00 30.54
CA GLN A 352 3.84 -2.79 31.39
C GLN A 352 5.17 -3.09 30.70
N GLN A 353 5.15 -3.45 29.41
CA GLN A 353 6.35 -3.74 28.63
C GLN A 353 7.25 -2.51 28.41
N ILE A 354 6.66 -1.32 28.32
CA ILE A 354 7.40 -0.05 28.17
C ILE A 354 7.69 0.65 29.51
N GLY A 355 7.29 0.05 30.64
CA GLY A 355 7.58 0.55 31.99
C GLY A 355 6.72 1.72 32.47
N LYS A 356 5.58 1.99 31.84
CA LYS A 356 4.61 3.02 32.26
C LYS A 356 3.70 2.57 33.40
N GLU A 357 3.35 1.29 33.44
CA GLU A 357 2.54 0.69 34.50
C GLU A 357 3.33 -0.41 35.19
N ARG A 358 3.20 -0.53 36.52
CA ARG A 358 3.81 -1.65 37.24
C ARG A 358 2.92 -2.90 37.06
N PRO A 359 3.50 -4.11 37.11
CA PRO A 359 2.71 -5.36 37.01
C PRO A 359 1.55 -5.45 38.02
N ASP A 360 1.68 -4.76 39.17
CA ASP A 360 0.81 -4.87 40.35
C ASP A 360 -0.16 -3.69 40.58
N ASP A 361 -0.35 -2.78 39.61
CA ASP A 361 -1.34 -1.69 39.81
C ASP A 361 -2.78 -2.28 39.87
N PRO A 362 -3.54 -2.06 40.97
CA PRO A 362 -4.85 -2.67 41.17
C PRO A 362 -5.97 -1.99 40.37
N GLN A 363 -7.02 -2.78 40.13
CA GLN A 363 -8.18 -2.56 39.24
C GLN A 363 -9.00 -1.30 39.50
#